data_AF-A0A3M1WWV2-F1
#
_entry.id   AF-A0A3M1WWV2-F1
#
_cell.length_a   1.000
_cell.length_b   1.000
_cell.length_c   1.000
_cell.angle_alpha   90.00
_cell.angle_beta   90.00
_cell.angle_gamma   90.00
#
_symmetry.space_group_name_H-M   'P 1'
#
loop_
_entity.id
_entity.type
_entity.pdbx_description
1 polymer ?
#
loop_
_entity_poly.entity_id
_entity_poly.type
_entity_poly.pdbx_seq_one_letter_code
_entity_poly.pdbx_strand_id
1 'polypeptide(L)'
;MCREPETKCALAARLRSDWEAGRISRADAESLPVQRIEVPGRPEPPELVPPQEVPRRRLGSRQGRAVLVHAITHIEFNAINLALDAVYRFRDLPDDFVSDWLRVADEEARHFLMLRKRLQELDADYGDWPAHNGLWEMAVKTDHDPLVRMALVPRVLEARGLDVTPGMMQRLRDAGDTRTVACLEIILEEEIGHVAIGSRWFRHLCAERGLEPEAEFRRLI
;
A
#
# COMPACT_ATOMS: atom_id res chain seq x y z
N MET A 1 5.11 -5.52 -16.12
CA MET A 1 5.06 -4.89 -14.78
C MET A 1 6.48 -4.67 -14.27
N CYS A 2 6.81 -3.46 -13.78
CA CYS A 2 8.15 -3.12 -13.29
C CYS A 2 8.48 -3.87 -11.98
N ARG A 3 9.65 -4.49 -11.92
CA ARG A 3 10.14 -5.29 -10.77
C ARG A 3 11.20 -4.60 -9.94
N GLU A 4 11.92 -3.65 -10.54
CA GLU A 4 13.02 -2.93 -9.90
C GLU A 4 12.44 -1.82 -9.00
N PRO A 5 12.75 -1.79 -7.69
CA PRO A 5 12.02 -0.92 -6.76
C PRO A 5 12.14 0.57 -7.04
N GLU A 6 13.34 1.08 -7.30
CA GLU A 6 13.59 2.50 -7.56
C GLU A 6 12.91 2.96 -8.85
N THR A 7 13.00 2.15 -9.90
CA THR A 7 12.36 2.37 -11.19
C THR A 7 10.84 2.35 -11.02
N LYS A 8 10.30 1.43 -10.22
CA LYS A 8 8.86 1.41 -9.92
C LYS A 8 8.41 2.70 -9.24
N CYS A 9 9.16 3.17 -8.25
CA CYS A 9 8.87 4.42 -7.56
C CYS A 9 8.91 5.62 -8.52
N ALA A 10 9.96 5.70 -9.35
CA ALA A 10 10.08 6.75 -10.36
C ALA A 10 8.93 6.72 -11.39
N LEU A 11 8.50 5.52 -11.79
CA LEU A 11 7.37 5.35 -12.71
C LEU A 11 6.03 5.70 -12.06
N ALA A 12 5.81 5.40 -10.79
CA ALA A 12 4.61 5.81 -10.07
C ALA A 12 4.49 7.34 -10.00
N ALA A 13 5.57 8.02 -9.59
CA ALA A 13 5.65 9.48 -9.57
C ALA A 13 5.44 10.09 -10.96
N ARG A 14 6.06 9.48 -11.99
CA ARG A 14 5.89 9.94 -13.37
C ARG A 14 4.45 9.77 -13.85
N LEU A 15 3.81 8.64 -13.55
CA LEU A 15 2.44 8.35 -13.92
C LEU A 15 1.48 9.37 -13.29
N ARG A 16 1.68 9.71 -12.02
CA ARG A 16 0.95 10.77 -11.32
C ARG A 16 1.11 12.12 -12.02
N SER A 17 2.35 12.54 -12.28
CA SER A 17 2.64 13.81 -12.94
C SER A 17 2.08 13.90 -14.36
N ASP A 18 2.15 12.81 -15.12
CA ASP A 18 1.63 12.73 -16.48
C ASP A 18 0.09 12.78 -16.48
N TRP A 19 -0.56 12.15 -15.51
CA TRP A 19 -2.01 12.23 -15.30
C TRP A 19 -2.48 13.65 -14.98
N GLU A 20 -1.88 14.30 -13.99
CA GLU A 20 -2.24 15.68 -13.59
C GLU A 20 -2.03 16.69 -14.71
N ALA A 21 -1.05 16.45 -15.59
CA ALA A 21 -0.78 17.28 -16.74
C ALA A 21 -1.64 16.95 -17.98
N GLY A 22 -2.57 15.99 -17.88
CA GLY A 22 -3.41 15.55 -18.99
C GLY A 22 -2.64 14.88 -20.13
N ARG A 23 -1.42 14.36 -19.87
CA ARG A 23 -0.59 13.63 -20.85
C ARG A 23 -1.02 12.18 -21.03
N ILE A 24 -1.89 11.68 -20.15
CA ILE A 24 -2.46 10.34 -20.21
C ILE A 24 -3.96 10.48 -20.40
N SER A 25 -4.49 9.80 -21.41
CA SER A 25 -5.93 9.65 -21.64
C SER A 25 -6.35 8.21 -21.40
N ARG A 26 -7.54 8.03 -20.83
CA ARG A 26 -8.16 6.71 -20.66
C ARG A 26 -9.01 6.28 -21.85
N ALA A 27 -9.20 7.16 -22.84
CA ALA A 27 -10.11 6.92 -23.97
C ALA A 27 -9.79 5.64 -24.78
N ASP A 28 -8.51 5.26 -24.87
CA ASP A 28 -8.12 4.04 -25.58
C ASP A 28 -8.22 2.77 -24.70
N ALA A 29 -8.22 2.93 -23.38
CA ALA A 29 -8.20 1.82 -22.41
C ALA A 29 -9.57 1.16 -22.19
N GLU A 30 -10.67 1.88 -22.47
CA GLU A 30 -12.04 1.36 -22.36
C GLU A 30 -12.30 0.18 -23.32
N SER A 31 -11.53 0.08 -24.41
CA SER A 31 -11.69 -0.95 -25.44
C SER A 31 -10.97 -2.28 -25.13
N LEU A 32 -10.07 -2.30 -24.14
CA LEU A 32 -9.25 -3.46 -23.82
C LEU A 32 -9.81 -4.19 -22.59
N PRO A 33 -9.82 -5.53 -22.55
CA PRO A 33 -10.24 -6.26 -21.35
C PRO A 33 -9.21 -6.09 -20.22
N VAL A 34 -9.69 -6.00 -18.97
CA VAL A 34 -8.84 -6.08 -17.78
C VAL A 34 -8.30 -7.50 -17.66
N GLN A 35 -6.98 -7.65 -17.55
CA GLN A 35 -6.34 -8.94 -17.32
C GLN A 35 -6.14 -9.15 -15.81
N ARG A 36 -6.40 -10.38 -15.35
CA ARG A 36 -6.11 -10.77 -13.97
C ARG A 36 -4.60 -10.71 -13.73
N ILE A 37 -4.20 -10.13 -12.61
CA ILE A 37 -2.79 -10.03 -12.20
C ILE A 37 -2.62 -10.88 -10.95
N GLU A 38 -2.09 -12.10 -11.11
CA GLU A 38 -1.86 -12.98 -9.96
C GLU A 38 -0.63 -12.57 -9.15
N VAL A 39 0.40 -12.07 -9.84
CA VAL A 39 1.67 -11.65 -9.22
C VAL A 39 2.01 -10.25 -9.73
N PRO A 40 2.19 -9.25 -8.84
CA PRO A 40 2.52 -7.91 -9.27
C PRO A 40 3.99 -7.85 -9.67
N GLY A 41 4.40 -6.77 -10.32
CA GLY A 41 5.83 -6.53 -10.54
C GLY A 41 6.55 -6.36 -9.20
N ARG A 42 7.43 -7.29 -8.84
CA ARG A 42 8.24 -7.24 -7.61
C ARG A 42 9.66 -7.75 -7.87
N PRO A 43 10.66 -7.33 -7.06
CA PRO A 43 11.98 -7.92 -7.08
C PRO A 43 11.93 -9.40 -6.66
N GLU A 44 13.01 -10.12 -6.92
CA GLU A 44 13.14 -11.54 -6.56
C GLU A 44 13.12 -11.74 -5.03
N PRO A 45 14.05 -11.15 -4.25
CA PRO A 45 13.89 -10.98 -2.81
C PRO A 45 12.94 -9.81 -2.47
N PRO A 46 12.24 -9.82 -1.32
CA PRO A 46 12.30 -10.84 -0.27
C PRO A 46 11.58 -12.15 -0.65
N GLU A 47 12.00 -13.25 -0.03
CA GLU A 47 11.25 -14.51 -0.06
C GLU A 47 9.86 -14.29 0.56
N LEU A 48 8.81 -14.80 -0.11
CA LEU A 48 7.45 -14.69 0.38
C LEU A 48 7.06 -15.96 1.14
N VAL A 49 6.88 -15.82 2.45
CA VAL A 49 6.56 -16.90 3.38
C VAL A 49 5.20 -16.67 4.05
N PRO A 50 4.58 -17.72 4.65
CA PRO A 50 3.38 -17.56 5.47
C PRO A 50 3.58 -16.54 6.61
N PRO A 51 2.52 -15.82 7.05
CA PRO A 51 2.63 -14.80 8.11
C PRO A 51 3.23 -15.29 9.44
N GLN A 52 3.17 -16.58 9.73
CA GLN A 52 3.73 -17.18 10.95
C GLN A 52 5.25 -17.38 10.87
N GLU A 53 5.81 -17.38 9.66
CA GLU A 53 7.22 -17.64 9.38
C GLU A 53 8.04 -16.36 9.23
N VAL A 54 7.40 -15.18 9.22
CA VAL A 54 8.13 -13.90 9.20
C VAL A 54 8.93 -13.69 10.51
N PRO A 55 10.13 -13.10 10.45
CA PRO A 55 10.97 -12.93 11.63
C PRO A 55 10.32 -12.09 12.74
N ARG A 56 10.59 -12.46 13.99
CA ARG A 56 10.10 -11.69 15.16
C ARG A 56 10.82 -10.36 15.29
N ARG A 57 10.04 -9.29 15.47
CA ARG A 57 10.49 -7.89 15.56
C ARG A 57 10.96 -7.54 16.98
N ARG A 58 12.18 -7.93 17.35
CA ARG A 58 12.75 -7.67 18.69
C ARG A 58 13.35 -6.26 18.78
N LEU A 59 12.54 -5.25 19.08
CA LEU A 59 12.91 -3.82 19.00
C LEU A 59 14.05 -3.36 19.92
N GLY A 60 14.43 -4.17 20.91
CA GLY A 60 15.55 -3.87 21.80
C GLY A 60 16.94 -3.99 21.16
N SER A 61 17.06 -4.60 19.97
CA SER A 61 18.32 -4.70 19.24
C SER A 61 18.29 -3.95 17.91
N ARG A 62 19.46 -3.51 17.42
CA ARG A 62 19.60 -2.87 16.10
C ARG A 62 19.04 -3.77 14.99
N GLN A 63 19.38 -5.05 14.99
CA GLN A 63 18.88 -6.02 14.02
C GLN A 63 17.35 -6.18 14.09
N GLY A 64 16.77 -6.26 15.29
CA GLY A 64 15.32 -6.40 15.41
C GLY A 64 14.54 -5.14 14.99
N ARG A 65 15.17 -3.96 15.07
CA ARG A 65 14.66 -2.72 14.46
C ARG A 65 14.80 -2.73 12.94
N ALA A 66 15.91 -3.24 12.39
CA ALA A 66 16.06 -3.41 10.94
C ALA A 66 14.99 -4.35 10.36
N VAL A 67 14.74 -5.49 11.01
CA VAL A 67 13.64 -6.41 10.66
C VAL A 67 12.28 -5.72 10.70
N LEU A 68 12.04 -4.85 11.68
CA LEU A 68 10.81 -4.08 11.72
C LEU A 68 10.71 -3.13 10.52
N VAL A 69 11.74 -2.32 10.29
CA VAL A 69 11.75 -1.33 9.21
C VAL A 69 11.58 -2.03 7.87
N HIS A 70 12.28 -3.15 7.63
CA HIS A 70 12.11 -3.97 6.43
C HIS A 70 10.67 -4.43 6.22
N ALA A 71 10.01 -4.92 7.27
CA ALA A 71 8.62 -5.36 7.16
C ALA A 71 7.67 -4.22 6.77
N ILE A 72 7.90 -3.00 7.27
CA ILE A 72 7.12 -1.83 6.90
C ILE A 72 7.47 -1.40 5.47
N THR A 73 8.76 -1.36 5.10
CA THR A 73 9.20 -1.12 3.72
C THR A 73 8.52 -2.06 2.73
N HIS A 74 8.33 -3.34 3.08
CA HIS A 74 7.60 -4.30 2.25
C HIS A 74 6.11 -3.98 2.13
N ILE A 75 5.48 -3.48 3.19
CA ILE A 75 4.08 -3.02 3.18
C ILE A 75 3.94 -1.86 2.21
N GLU A 76 4.76 -0.81 2.32
CA GLU A 76 4.74 0.35 1.43
C GLU A 76 4.95 -0.06 -0.04
N PHE A 77 5.90 -0.97 -0.30
CA PHE A 77 6.13 -1.48 -1.65
C PHE A 77 4.90 -2.18 -2.24
N ASN A 78 4.19 -2.95 -1.41
CA ASN A 78 2.93 -3.57 -1.83
C ASN A 78 1.85 -2.52 -2.04
N ALA A 79 1.77 -1.48 -1.21
CA ALA A 79 0.78 -0.42 -1.33
C ALA A 79 0.89 0.33 -2.68
N ILE A 80 2.12 0.55 -3.19
CA ILE A 80 2.32 1.02 -4.58
C ILE A 80 1.60 0.11 -5.59
N ASN A 81 1.76 -1.22 -5.45
CA ASN A 81 1.11 -2.17 -6.35
C ASN A 81 -0.42 -2.18 -6.19
N LEU A 82 -0.91 -2.08 -4.96
CA LEU A 82 -2.35 -2.06 -4.65
C LEU A 82 -3.02 -0.84 -5.29
N ALA A 83 -2.42 0.33 -5.13
CA ALA A 83 -2.91 1.58 -5.68
C ALA A 83 -2.88 1.57 -7.22
N LEU A 84 -1.78 1.13 -7.83
CA LEU A 84 -1.68 0.98 -9.28
C LEU A 84 -2.65 -0.09 -9.83
N ASP A 85 -2.87 -1.18 -9.10
CA ASP A 85 -3.86 -2.20 -9.47
C ASP A 85 -5.28 -1.63 -9.42
N ALA A 86 -5.62 -0.82 -8.42
CA ALA A 86 -6.91 -0.16 -8.35
C ALA A 86 -7.15 0.74 -9.56
N VAL A 87 -6.17 1.57 -9.94
CA VAL A 87 -6.22 2.42 -11.15
C VAL A 87 -6.41 1.59 -12.41
N TYR A 88 -5.62 0.53 -12.59
CA TYR A 88 -5.66 -0.31 -13.78
C TYR A 88 -6.99 -1.08 -13.92
N ARG A 89 -7.45 -1.64 -12.80
CA ARG A 89 -8.53 -2.63 -12.74
C ARG A 89 -9.90 -2.00 -12.72
N PHE A 90 -10.05 -0.93 -11.95
CA PHE A 90 -11.32 -0.20 -11.82
C PHE A 90 -11.25 1.10 -12.63
N ARG A 91 -10.60 1.03 -13.80
CA ARG A 91 -10.35 2.16 -14.69
C ARG A 91 -11.61 2.80 -15.25
N ASP A 92 -12.77 2.15 -15.13
CA ASP A 92 -14.06 2.66 -15.57
C ASP A 92 -14.74 3.56 -14.53
N LEU A 93 -14.17 3.66 -13.30
CA LEU A 93 -14.63 4.60 -12.29
C LEU A 93 -14.26 6.06 -12.66
N PRO A 94 -14.89 7.07 -12.03
CA PRO A 94 -14.65 8.48 -12.35
C PRO A 94 -13.18 8.90 -12.31
N ASP A 95 -12.80 9.95 -13.04
CA ASP A 95 -11.41 10.46 -13.09
C ASP A 95 -10.85 10.77 -11.70
N ASP A 96 -11.71 11.19 -10.76
CA ASP A 96 -11.32 11.42 -9.37
C ASP A 96 -10.80 10.13 -8.73
N PHE A 97 -11.38 8.96 -9.03
CA PHE A 97 -10.91 7.67 -8.49
C PHE A 97 -9.49 7.38 -8.94
N VAL A 98 -9.23 7.55 -10.23
CA VAL A 98 -7.89 7.37 -10.80
C VAL A 98 -6.92 8.38 -10.21
N SER A 99 -7.35 9.63 -10.09
CA SER A 99 -6.56 10.68 -9.44
C SER A 99 -6.20 10.28 -8.02
N ASP A 100 -7.16 9.90 -7.18
CA ASP A 100 -6.87 9.52 -5.80
C ASP A 100 -5.89 8.35 -5.71
N TRP A 101 -6.09 7.27 -6.47
CA TRP A 101 -5.20 6.11 -6.39
C TRP A 101 -3.83 6.32 -7.02
N LEU A 102 -3.70 7.21 -8.02
CA LEU A 102 -2.39 7.66 -8.49
C LEU A 102 -1.65 8.52 -7.46
N ARG A 103 -2.39 9.29 -6.65
CA ARG A 103 -1.81 10.03 -5.52
C ARG A 103 -1.25 9.05 -4.49
N VAL A 104 -2.07 8.09 -4.06
CA VAL A 104 -1.65 7.05 -3.11
C VAL A 104 -0.40 6.34 -3.64
N ALA A 105 -0.40 5.87 -4.90
CA ALA A 105 0.76 5.19 -5.48
C ALA A 105 2.07 6.00 -5.42
N ASP A 106 2.01 7.33 -5.59
CA ASP A 106 3.16 8.23 -5.49
C ASP A 106 3.59 8.47 -4.03
N GLU A 107 2.63 8.66 -3.11
CA GLU A 107 2.90 8.80 -1.67
C GLU A 107 3.56 7.52 -1.11
N GLU A 108 3.05 6.34 -1.47
CA GLU A 108 3.64 5.05 -1.05
C GLU A 108 5.02 4.79 -1.65
N ALA A 109 5.27 5.28 -2.87
CA ALA A 109 6.59 5.24 -3.47
C ALA A 109 7.60 6.08 -2.66
N ARG A 110 7.18 7.25 -2.16
CA ARG A 110 7.99 8.08 -1.29
C ARG A 110 8.19 7.45 0.09
N HIS A 111 7.15 6.85 0.68
CA HIS A 111 7.26 6.09 1.93
C HIS A 111 8.25 4.94 1.83
N PHE A 112 8.15 4.14 0.77
CA PHE A 112 9.08 3.05 0.48
C PHE A 112 10.53 3.54 0.43
N LEU A 113 10.81 4.60 -0.35
CA LEU A 113 12.16 5.14 -0.49
C LEU A 113 12.70 5.69 0.84
N MET A 114 11.86 6.38 1.61
CA MET A 114 12.21 6.88 2.94
C MET A 114 12.59 5.75 3.90
N LEU A 115 11.77 4.70 3.97
CA LEU A 115 12.02 3.56 4.85
C LEU A 115 13.20 2.71 4.38
N ARG A 116 13.39 2.53 3.07
CA ARG A 116 14.57 1.85 2.53
C ARG A 116 15.85 2.59 2.91
N LYS A 117 15.87 3.92 2.81
CA LYS A 117 16.99 4.73 3.30
C LYS A 117 17.21 4.52 4.80
N ARG A 118 16.13 4.51 5.60
CA ARG A 118 16.22 4.23 7.04
C ARG A 118 16.78 2.83 7.32
N LEU A 119 16.41 1.85 6.51
CA LEU A 119 16.89 0.46 6.60
C LEU A 119 18.39 0.37 6.31
N GLN A 120 18.87 1.08 5.29
CA GLN A 120 20.30 1.19 4.96
C GLN A 120 21.12 1.80 6.10
N GLU A 121 20.57 2.78 6.82
CA GLU A 121 21.19 3.33 8.02
C GLU A 121 21.20 2.36 9.22
N LEU A 122 20.50 1.23 9.12
CA LEU A 122 20.52 0.11 10.06
C LEU A 122 21.40 -1.05 9.56
N ASP A 123 22.22 -0.81 8.53
CA ASP A 123 23.14 -1.75 7.87
C ASP A 123 22.42 -2.93 7.19
N ALA A 124 21.26 -2.66 6.58
CA ALA A 124 20.45 -3.65 5.86
C ALA A 124 19.76 -3.04 4.62
N ASP A 125 19.23 -3.87 3.74
CA ASP A 125 18.47 -3.42 2.56
C ASP A 125 17.15 -4.17 2.38
N TYR A 126 16.29 -3.63 1.51
CA TYR A 126 15.04 -4.25 1.16
C TYR A 126 15.28 -5.57 0.43
N GLY A 127 14.87 -6.67 1.07
CA GLY A 127 15.07 -8.03 0.57
C GLY A 127 15.86 -8.93 1.53
N ASP A 128 16.53 -8.36 2.54
CA ASP A 128 17.39 -9.10 3.47
C ASP A 128 16.65 -10.11 4.37
N TRP A 129 15.33 -9.95 4.53
CA TRP A 129 14.50 -10.86 5.30
C TRP A 129 13.27 -11.34 4.51
N PRO A 130 12.72 -12.53 4.84
CA PRO A 130 11.43 -12.96 4.32
C PRO A 130 10.31 -12.01 4.71
N ALA A 131 9.30 -11.92 3.84
CA ALA A 131 8.09 -11.15 4.05
C ALA A 131 6.85 -11.98 3.72
N HIS A 132 5.65 -11.49 4.03
CA HIS A 132 4.41 -12.18 3.68
C HIS A 132 3.66 -11.46 2.56
N ASN A 133 2.89 -12.21 1.76
CA ASN A 133 2.16 -11.67 0.61
C ASN A 133 0.70 -11.28 0.88
N GLY A 134 0.28 -11.23 2.15
CA GLY A 134 -1.14 -11.14 2.53
C GLY A 134 -1.91 -9.96 1.93
N LEU A 135 -1.25 -8.81 1.72
CA LEU A 135 -1.86 -7.64 1.07
C LEU A 135 -2.25 -7.93 -0.38
N TRP A 136 -1.31 -8.46 -1.17
CA TRP A 136 -1.57 -8.79 -2.57
C TRP A 136 -2.53 -9.98 -2.72
N GLU A 137 -2.46 -10.97 -1.83
CA GLU A 137 -3.44 -12.06 -1.79
C GLU A 137 -4.88 -11.53 -1.59
N MET A 138 -5.07 -10.51 -0.74
CA MET A 138 -6.37 -9.87 -0.58
C MET A 138 -6.77 -9.11 -1.84
N ALA A 139 -5.85 -8.41 -2.49
CA ALA A 139 -6.11 -7.74 -3.77
C ALA A 139 -6.65 -8.73 -4.81
N VAL A 140 -6.00 -9.88 -4.96
CA VAL A 140 -6.41 -10.95 -5.87
C VAL A 140 -7.78 -11.54 -5.50
N LYS A 141 -8.10 -11.69 -4.20
CA LYS A 141 -9.41 -12.19 -3.74
C LYS A 141 -10.55 -11.20 -4.01
N THR A 142 -10.25 -9.91 -4.05
CA THR A 142 -11.23 -8.82 -4.17
C THR A 142 -11.22 -8.16 -5.54
N ASP A 143 -10.49 -8.71 -6.51
CA ASP A 143 -10.30 -8.11 -7.82
C ASP A 143 -11.54 -8.14 -8.73
N HIS A 144 -12.58 -8.84 -8.32
CA HIS A 144 -13.83 -8.98 -9.03
C HIS A 144 -14.83 -7.84 -8.74
N ASP A 145 -14.63 -7.04 -7.69
CA ASP A 145 -15.57 -6.01 -7.29
C ASP A 145 -14.89 -4.81 -6.60
N PRO A 146 -14.96 -3.58 -7.17
CA PRO A 146 -14.39 -2.40 -6.54
C PRO A 146 -14.98 -2.12 -5.14
N LEU A 147 -16.26 -2.40 -4.90
CA LEU A 147 -16.88 -2.16 -3.59
C LEU A 147 -16.24 -3.04 -2.53
N VAL A 148 -16.06 -4.33 -2.84
CA VAL A 148 -15.39 -5.29 -1.97
C VAL A 148 -13.93 -4.91 -1.77
N ARG A 149 -13.22 -4.47 -2.83
CA ARG A 149 -11.84 -3.97 -2.72
C ARG A 149 -11.74 -2.80 -1.75
N MET A 150 -12.57 -1.77 -1.93
CA MET A 150 -12.54 -0.56 -1.10
C MET A 150 -12.92 -0.84 0.36
N ALA A 151 -13.71 -1.89 0.63
CA ALA A 151 -13.99 -2.35 1.98
C ALA A 151 -12.80 -3.09 2.61
N LEU A 152 -12.28 -4.11 1.94
CA LEU A 152 -11.40 -5.09 2.58
C LEU A 152 -9.92 -4.73 2.54
N VAL A 153 -9.45 -3.95 1.55
CA VAL A 153 -8.04 -3.57 1.48
C VAL A 153 -7.81 -2.25 2.24
N PRO A 154 -8.37 -1.09 1.85
CA PRO A 154 -8.06 0.15 2.55
C PRO A 154 -8.69 0.27 3.94
N ARG A 155 -9.97 -0.11 4.09
CA ARG A 155 -10.68 0.10 5.37
C ARG A 155 -10.42 -0.97 6.42
N VAL A 156 -9.90 -2.14 6.05
CA VAL A 156 -9.61 -3.23 7.00
C VAL A 156 -8.10 -3.44 7.13
N LEU A 157 -7.39 -3.67 6.02
CA LEU A 157 -5.97 -3.99 6.09
C LEU A 157 -5.11 -2.75 6.33
N GLU A 158 -5.31 -1.66 5.59
CA GLU A 158 -4.53 -0.43 5.76
C GLU A 158 -4.93 0.31 7.05
N ALA A 159 -6.23 0.40 7.36
CA ALA A 159 -6.71 0.99 8.61
C ALA A 159 -6.13 0.32 9.88
N ARG A 160 -5.81 -0.98 9.83
CA ARG A 160 -5.13 -1.67 10.94
C ARG A 160 -3.74 -1.08 11.23
N GLY A 161 -3.08 -0.52 10.22
CA GLY A 161 -1.83 0.23 10.37
C GLY A 161 -1.97 1.43 11.32
N LEU A 162 -3.09 2.14 11.23
CA LEU A 162 -3.40 3.30 12.09
C LEU A 162 -3.51 2.92 13.57
N ASP A 163 -4.05 1.75 13.88
CA ASP A 163 -4.22 1.28 15.26
C ASP A 163 -2.90 0.82 15.89
N VAL A 164 -2.02 0.19 15.10
CA VAL A 164 -0.79 -0.44 15.62
C VAL A 164 0.42 0.49 15.66
N THR A 165 0.47 1.47 14.76
CA THR A 165 1.62 2.36 14.59
C THR A 165 1.93 3.21 15.83
N PRO A 166 0.96 3.84 16.51
CA PRO A 166 1.22 4.64 17.71
C PRO A 166 1.95 3.85 18.82
N GLY A 167 1.49 2.62 19.11
CA GLY A 167 2.12 1.76 20.12
C GLY A 167 3.48 1.21 19.68
N MET A 168 3.73 1.09 18.37
CA MET A 168 5.04 0.74 17.83
C MET A 168 6.03 1.89 17.93
N MET A 169 5.60 3.12 17.60
CA MET A 169 6.38 4.34 17.75
C MET A 169 6.80 4.55 19.21
N GLN A 170 5.90 4.31 20.17
CA GLN A 170 6.26 4.42 21.58
C GLN A 170 7.39 3.47 21.97
N ARG A 171 7.30 2.19 21.57
CA ARG A 171 8.37 1.21 21.84
C ARG A 171 9.69 1.55 21.16
N LEU A 172 9.66 2.18 19.98
CA LEU A 172 10.86 2.66 19.30
C LEU A 172 11.48 3.87 20.02
N ARG A 173 10.66 4.80 20.52
CA ARG A 173 11.11 5.92 21.38
C ARG A 173 11.79 5.39 22.64
N ASP A 174 11.19 4.43 23.32
CA ASP A 174 11.75 3.80 24.52
C ASP A 174 13.09 3.09 24.22
N ALA A 175 13.26 2.57 23.01
CA ALA A 175 14.50 1.97 22.53
C ALA A 175 15.53 2.98 21.97
N GLY A 176 15.22 4.29 22.01
CA GLY A 176 16.08 5.37 21.54
C GLY A 176 16.15 5.54 20.01
N ASP A 177 15.26 4.89 19.24
CA ASP A 177 15.25 4.99 17.78
C ASP A 177 14.28 6.08 17.28
N THR A 178 14.63 7.33 17.58
CA THR A 178 13.84 8.51 17.19
C THR A 178 13.81 8.74 15.68
N ARG A 179 14.81 8.25 14.94
CA ARG A 179 14.88 8.38 13.48
C ARG A 179 13.82 7.55 12.79
N THR A 180 13.62 6.30 13.22
CA THR A 180 12.54 5.45 12.70
C THR A 180 11.18 6.03 13.09
N VAL A 181 11.04 6.57 14.30
CA VAL A 181 9.80 7.22 14.75
C VAL A 181 9.42 8.39 13.84
N ALA A 182 10.38 9.25 13.46
CA ALA A 182 10.11 10.36 12.54
C ALA A 182 9.62 9.90 11.16
N CYS A 183 10.14 8.78 10.63
CA CYS A 183 9.61 8.20 9.39
C CYS A 183 8.16 7.73 9.56
N LEU A 184 7.84 7.08 10.67
CA LEU A 184 6.49 6.59 10.94
C LEU A 184 5.49 7.72 11.23
N GLU A 185 5.94 8.86 11.74
CA GLU A 185 5.09 10.05 11.92
C GLU A 185 4.59 10.59 10.58
N ILE A 186 5.49 10.70 9.60
CA ILE A 186 5.14 11.12 8.23
C ILE A 186 4.14 10.15 7.61
N ILE A 187 4.45 8.83 7.66
CA ILE A 187 3.57 7.80 7.10
C ILE A 187 2.20 7.83 7.76
N LEU A 188 2.15 7.89 9.09
CA LEU A 188 0.89 7.90 9.84
C LEU A 188 0.00 9.10 9.48
N GLU A 189 0.59 10.28 9.25
CA GLU A 189 -0.16 11.47 8.86
C GLU A 189 -0.82 11.30 7.48
N GLU A 190 -0.11 10.69 6.53
CA GLU A 190 -0.59 10.49 5.15
C GLU A 190 -1.58 9.32 5.02
N GLU A 191 -1.38 8.26 5.80
CA GLU A 191 -2.23 7.05 5.83
C GLU A 191 -3.68 7.33 6.25
N ILE A 192 -3.91 8.39 7.05
CA ILE A 192 -5.26 8.86 7.35
C ILE A 192 -5.98 9.27 6.05
N GLY A 193 -5.26 9.92 5.15
CA GLY A 193 -5.75 10.30 3.83
C GLY A 193 -6.06 9.09 2.95
N HIS A 194 -5.20 8.07 2.96
CA HIS A 194 -5.37 6.85 2.17
C HIS A 194 -6.62 6.06 2.61
N VAL A 195 -6.78 5.86 3.91
CA VAL A 195 -7.98 5.20 4.48
C VAL A 195 -9.25 6.02 4.21
N ALA A 196 -9.16 7.36 4.25
CA ALA A 196 -10.27 8.25 3.90
C ALA A 196 -10.66 8.13 2.42
N ILE A 197 -9.69 8.02 1.50
CA ILE A 197 -9.92 7.78 0.07
C ILE A 197 -10.70 6.48 -0.13
N GLY A 198 -10.25 5.37 0.48
CA GLY A 198 -10.94 4.09 0.40
C GLY A 198 -12.36 4.15 0.99
N SER A 199 -12.53 4.85 2.11
CA SER A 199 -13.84 5.06 2.73
C SER A 199 -14.80 5.90 1.89
N ARG A 200 -14.30 6.93 1.19
CA ARG A 200 -15.09 7.74 0.27
C ARG A 200 -15.59 6.89 -0.90
N TRP A 201 -14.69 6.14 -1.54
CA TRP A 201 -15.05 5.32 -2.70
C TRP A 201 -15.96 4.15 -2.35
N PHE A 202 -15.76 3.53 -1.18
CA PHE A 202 -16.72 2.55 -0.67
C PHE A 202 -18.14 3.12 -0.53
N ARG A 203 -18.28 4.32 0.08
CA ARG A 203 -19.59 4.97 0.23
C ARG A 203 -20.20 5.38 -1.10
N HIS A 204 -19.38 5.87 -2.04
CA HIS A 204 -19.80 6.18 -3.39
C HIS A 204 -20.41 4.95 -4.08
N LEU A 205 -19.68 3.83 -4.07
CA LEU A 205 -20.13 2.57 -4.68
C LEU A 205 -21.37 1.98 -3.98
N CYS A 206 -21.49 2.16 -2.66
CA CYS A 206 -22.72 1.80 -1.94
C CYS A 206 -23.91 2.64 -2.43
N ALA A 207 -23.72 3.95 -2.56
CA ALA A 207 -24.78 4.85 -3.03
C ALA A 207 -25.22 4.51 -4.47
N GLU A 208 -24.29 4.24 -5.37
CA GLU A 208 -24.59 3.80 -6.75
C GLU A 208 -25.40 2.50 -6.79
N ARG A 209 -25.18 1.60 -5.82
CA ARG A 209 -25.85 0.29 -5.72
C ARG A 209 -27.08 0.30 -4.80
N GLY A 210 -27.44 1.45 -4.20
CA GLY A 210 -28.54 1.54 -3.24
C GLY A 210 -28.31 0.78 -1.93
N LEU A 211 -27.06 0.61 -1.51
CA LEU A 211 -26.67 -0.10 -0.29
C LEU A 211 -26.41 0.89 0.86
N GLU A 212 -26.73 0.47 2.09
CA GLU A 212 -26.39 1.22 3.30
C GLU A 212 -24.93 0.90 3.70
N PRO A 213 -24.02 1.89 3.76
CA PRO A 213 -22.59 1.62 3.87
C PRO A 213 -22.19 0.86 5.14
N GLU A 214 -22.76 1.20 6.29
CA GLU A 214 -22.39 0.60 7.57
C GLU A 214 -22.83 -0.87 7.66
N ALA A 215 -24.03 -1.20 7.21
CA ALA A 215 -24.56 -2.56 7.13
C ALA A 215 -23.78 -3.39 6.10
N GLU A 216 -23.52 -2.83 4.92
CA GLU A 216 -22.76 -3.53 3.89
C GLU A 216 -21.32 -3.80 4.33
N PHE A 217 -20.67 -2.85 5.00
CA PHE A 217 -19.34 -3.07 5.54
C PHE A 217 -19.31 -4.21 6.57
N ARG A 218 -20.28 -4.25 7.49
CA ARG A 218 -20.41 -5.35 8.46
C ARG A 218 -20.67 -6.71 7.81
N ARG A 219 -21.31 -6.74 6.63
CA ARG A 219 -21.58 -7.96 5.88
C ARG A 219 -20.31 -8.54 5.23
N LEU A 220 -19.34 -7.69 4.90
CA LEU A 220 -18.14 -8.05 4.16
C LEU A 220 -16.98 -8.51 5.06
N ILE A 221 -16.98 -8.14 6.34
CA ILE A 221 -15.94 -8.47 7.33
C ILE A 221 -16.32 -9.67 8.21
#